data_AF-A0A358KK86-F1
#
_entry.id   AF-A0A358KK86-F1
#
_cell.length_a   1.000
_cell.length_b   1.000
_cell.length_c   1.000
_cell.angle_alpha   90.00
_cell.angle_beta   90.00
_cell.angle_gamma   90.00
#
_symmetry.space_group_name_H-M   'P 1'
#
loop_
_entity.id
_entity.type
_entity.pdbx_description
1 polymer ?
#
loop_
_entity_poly.entity_id
_entity_poly.type
_entity_poly.pdbx_seq_one_letter_code
_entity_poly.pdbx_strand_id
1 'polypeptide(L)'
;MMTTFLILGPFLLVWAIAALFYALGRRRAKQVRFDEITFAQSVRQRLAPLMSARPRTWMAVKSRNPEDVARSIGLLEPRLCAVGNALSGLEADLLFVSPPVNGWVIVMGDRLPGPDSDIDRCFRFLTETSERVGHVQYFHGNPMLGHHAWAKVIERQVLRAYVWTGETTWNQGETSIGEQKCGMHSFDYFADDDEESAYQLWEIVRQNVEQLPLLASIWSVDPVALEDEAMRTKPGWVGRMPVRRSEKS
;
A
#
# COMPACT_ATOMS: atom_id res chain seq x y z
N MET A 1 40.26 -23.04 -30.12
CA MET A 1 39.12 -23.72 -29.45
C MET A 1 39.12 -23.63 -27.92
N MET A 2 40.24 -23.30 -27.25
CA MET A 2 40.29 -23.22 -25.78
C MET A 2 39.76 -21.89 -25.18
N THR A 3 39.72 -20.81 -25.96
CA THR A 3 39.33 -19.48 -25.49
C THR A 3 37.81 -19.25 -25.45
N THR A 4 37.03 -19.94 -26.27
CA THR A 4 35.57 -19.86 -26.29
C THR A 4 34.91 -20.47 -25.05
N PHE A 5 35.51 -21.52 -24.47
CA PHE A 5 35.00 -22.16 -23.24
C PHE A 5 35.25 -21.33 -21.97
N LEU A 6 36.33 -20.53 -21.95
CA LEU A 6 36.67 -19.66 -20.81
C LEU A 6 35.75 -18.43 -20.69
N ILE A 7 35.13 -18.00 -21.78
CA ILE A 7 34.20 -16.86 -21.81
C ILE A 7 32.74 -17.30 -21.63
N LEU A 8 32.37 -18.51 -22.10
CA LEU A 8 31.02 -19.05 -21.91
C LEU A 8 30.70 -19.42 -20.46
N GLY A 9 31.68 -19.95 -19.71
CA GLY A 9 31.52 -20.35 -18.30
C GLY A 9 30.94 -19.25 -17.39
N PRO A 10 31.54 -18.05 -17.34
CA PRO A 10 31.01 -16.96 -16.52
C PRO A 10 29.67 -16.43 -17.03
N PHE A 11 29.40 -16.48 -18.33
CA PHE A 11 28.11 -16.05 -18.89
C PHE A 11 26.97 -16.97 -18.45
N LEU A 12 27.19 -18.29 -18.46
CA LEU A 12 26.23 -19.27 -17.95
C LEU A 12 26.00 -19.13 -16.44
N LEU A 13 27.05 -18.80 -15.68
CA LEU A 13 26.95 -18.55 -14.24
C LEU A 13 26.07 -17.32 -13.93
N VAL A 14 26.25 -16.21 -14.66
CA VAL A 14 25.43 -15.01 -14.51
C VAL A 14 23.96 -15.30 -14.82
N TRP A 15 23.67 -16.06 -15.88
CA TRP A 15 22.32 -16.47 -16.23
C TRP A 15 21.69 -17.40 -15.18
N ALA A 16 22.46 -18.33 -14.62
CA ALA A 16 21.99 -19.22 -13.56
C ALA A 16 21.63 -18.43 -12.28
N ILE A 17 22.46 -17.45 -11.91
CA ILE A 17 22.22 -16.56 -10.77
C ILE A 17 20.96 -15.70 -11.03
N ALA A 18 20.84 -15.09 -12.21
CA ALA A 18 19.67 -14.30 -12.58
C ALA A 18 18.37 -15.13 -12.55
N ALA A 19 18.40 -16.36 -13.08
CA ALA A 19 17.27 -17.28 -13.04
C ALA A 19 16.91 -17.70 -11.60
N LEU A 20 17.90 -17.87 -10.72
CA LEU A 20 17.68 -18.17 -9.31
C LEU A 20 16.99 -17.00 -8.59
N PHE A 21 17.48 -15.78 -8.77
CA PHE A 21 16.86 -14.58 -8.21
C PHE A 21 15.43 -14.39 -8.73
N TYR A 22 15.21 -14.61 -10.03
CA TYR A 22 13.87 -14.57 -10.64
C TYR A 22 12.92 -15.61 -10.04
N ALA A 23 13.38 -16.85 -9.86
CA ALA A 23 12.59 -17.93 -9.27
C ALA A 23 12.26 -17.68 -7.80
N LEU A 24 13.21 -17.15 -7.01
CA LEU A 24 12.99 -16.79 -5.62
C LEU A 24 12.01 -15.61 -5.48
N GLY A 25 12.10 -14.61 -6.34
CA GLY A 25 11.13 -13.51 -6.41
C GLY A 25 9.72 -14.00 -6.73
N ARG A 26 9.55 -14.88 -7.73
CA ARG A 26 8.25 -15.50 -8.04
C ARG A 26 7.70 -16.37 -6.91
N ARG A 27 8.55 -17.09 -6.17
CA ARG A 27 8.11 -17.92 -5.02
C ARG A 27 7.58 -17.05 -3.88
N ARG A 28 8.23 -15.93 -3.57
CA ARG A 28 7.74 -14.94 -2.60
C ARG A 28 6.41 -14.34 -3.04
N ALA A 29 6.28 -13.95 -4.31
CA ALA A 29 5.02 -13.45 -4.86
C ALA A 29 3.88 -14.49 -4.77
N LYS A 30 4.17 -15.78 -4.98
CA LYS A 30 3.21 -16.87 -4.80
C LYS A 30 2.81 -17.09 -3.34
N GLN A 31 3.75 -17.05 -2.39
CA GLN A 31 3.44 -17.19 -0.97
C GLN A 31 2.51 -16.08 -0.47
N VAL A 32 2.76 -14.84 -0.91
CA VAL A 32 1.91 -13.68 -0.65
C VAL A 32 0.48 -13.88 -1.17
N ARG A 33 0.31 -14.59 -2.30
CA ARG A 33 -1.00 -14.93 -2.87
C ARG A 33 -1.78 -15.95 -2.04
N PHE A 34 -1.10 -16.84 -1.31
CA PHE A 34 -1.75 -17.87 -0.50
C PHE A 34 -2.25 -17.32 0.84
N ASP A 35 -1.49 -16.45 1.51
CA ASP A 35 -1.92 -15.79 2.75
C ASP A 35 -3.20 -14.96 2.54
N GLU A 36 -3.35 -14.37 1.36
CA GLU A 36 -4.51 -13.58 0.93
C GLU A 36 -5.81 -14.41 0.85
N ILE A 37 -5.70 -15.70 0.54
CA ILE A 37 -6.86 -16.59 0.37
C ILE A 37 -7.48 -16.95 1.72
N THR A 38 -6.66 -17.22 2.74
CA THR A 38 -7.11 -17.66 4.07
C THR A 38 -7.73 -16.53 4.90
N PHE A 39 -7.28 -15.28 4.72
CA PHE A 39 -7.77 -14.15 5.51
C PHE A 39 -9.11 -13.57 4.99
N ALA A 40 -9.36 -13.60 3.68
CA ALA A 40 -10.55 -12.98 3.07
C ALA A 40 -11.90 -13.51 3.57
N GLN A 41 -11.91 -14.72 4.16
CA GLN A 41 -13.14 -15.38 4.58
C GLN A 41 -13.63 -14.91 5.97
N SER A 42 -12.76 -14.35 6.82
CA SER A 42 -13.13 -13.89 8.17
C SER A 42 -13.60 -12.43 8.24
N VAL A 43 -13.26 -11.63 7.22
CA VAL A 43 -13.43 -10.16 7.22
C VAL A 43 -14.83 -9.74 6.78
N ARG A 44 -15.43 -10.42 5.79
CA ARG A 44 -16.75 -10.08 5.22
C ARG A 44 -17.87 -10.01 6.26
N GLN A 45 -17.70 -10.61 7.44
CA GLN A 45 -18.70 -10.62 8.51
C GLN A 45 -18.64 -9.41 9.47
N ARG A 46 -17.68 -8.47 9.32
CA ARG A 46 -17.47 -7.36 10.31
C ARG A 46 -17.60 -5.94 9.76
N LEU A 47 -17.84 -5.73 8.47
CA LEU A 47 -17.77 -4.39 7.85
C LEU A 47 -19.14 -3.79 7.49
N ALA A 48 -19.75 -3.09 8.44
CA ALA A 48 -20.49 -1.82 8.25
C ALA A 48 -20.85 -1.29 9.66
N PRO A 49 -20.80 0.02 10.01
CA PRO A 49 -20.52 1.21 9.21
C PRO A 49 -19.60 2.23 9.95
N LEU A 50 -18.34 2.41 9.56
CA LEU A 50 -17.49 3.50 10.07
C LEU A 50 -16.60 4.04 8.95
N MET A 51 -17.22 4.63 7.92
CA MET A 51 -16.46 5.36 6.89
C MET A 51 -15.87 6.67 7.42
N SER A 52 -16.48 7.26 8.45
CA SER A 52 -16.10 8.57 9.00
C SER A 52 -14.87 8.55 9.91
N ALA A 53 -14.43 7.39 10.40
CA ALA A 53 -13.29 7.27 11.32
C ALA A 53 -11.98 6.82 10.65
N ARG A 54 -12.01 6.50 9.36
CA ARG A 54 -10.85 5.96 8.65
C ARG A 54 -9.98 7.07 8.06
N PRO A 55 -8.64 6.95 8.12
CA PRO A 55 -7.77 7.88 7.44
C PRO A 55 -8.00 7.80 5.92
N ARG A 56 -7.96 8.95 5.24
CA ARG A 56 -8.05 9.02 3.77
C ARG A 56 -6.91 8.26 3.09
N THR A 57 -5.72 8.35 3.68
CA THR A 57 -4.50 7.70 3.17
C THR A 57 -3.84 6.93 4.30
N TRP A 58 -3.51 5.67 4.04
CA TRP A 58 -2.69 4.88 4.95
C TRP A 58 -1.81 3.89 4.21
N MET A 59 -0.82 3.39 4.92
CA MET A 59 0.12 2.39 4.45
C MET A 59 0.26 1.30 5.51
N ALA A 60 0.19 0.03 5.12
CA ALA A 60 0.46 -1.12 5.96
C ALA A 60 1.84 -1.70 5.61
N VAL A 61 2.69 -1.86 6.62
CA VAL A 61 4.05 -2.38 6.49
C VAL A 61 4.13 -3.72 7.22
N LYS A 62 4.64 -4.78 6.55
CA LYS A 62 4.80 -6.09 7.19
C LYS A 62 5.96 -6.04 8.18
N SER A 63 5.68 -5.76 9.44
CA SER A 63 6.69 -5.68 10.49
C SER A 63 6.07 -5.94 11.86
N ARG A 64 6.92 -6.37 12.80
CA ARG A 64 6.62 -6.44 14.24
C ARG A 64 7.33 -5.34 15.03
N ASN A 65 8.17 -4.54 14.37
CA ASN A 65 8.95 -3.47 14.97
C ASN A 65 8.51 -2.11 14.41
N PRO A 66 7.60 -1.38 15.10
CA PRO A 66 7.08 -0.11 14.62
C PRO A 66 8.12 1.02 14.68
N GLU A 67 9.13 0.93 15.56
CA GLU A 67 10.21 1.92 15.64
C GLU A 67 11.09 1.86 14.38
N ASP A 68 11.42 0.64 13.94
CA ASP A 68 12.17 0.44 12.70
C ASP A 68 11.40 0.94 11.48
N VAL A 69 10.07 0.75 11.46
CA VAL A 69 9.21 1.33 10.42
C VAL A 69 9.28 2.86 10.47
N ALA A 70 9.12 3.49 11.64
CA ALA A 70 9.19 4.94 11.81
C ALA A 70 10.53 5.52 11.32
N ARG A 71 11.65 4.86 11.62
CA ARG A 71 12.98 5.27 11.13
C ARG A 71 13.13 5.05 9.64
N SER A 72 12.65 3.93 9.11
CA SER A 72 12.79 3.56 7.69
C SER A 72 11.97 4.46 6.75
N ILE A 73 10.78 4.90 7.19
CA ILE A 73 10.01 5.91 6.46
C ILE A 73 10.61 7.32 6.60
N GLY A 74 11.60 7.49 7.48
CA GLY A 74 12.36 8.73 7.65
C GLY A 74 11.69 9.74 8.56
N LEU A 75 10.90 9.33 9.56
CA LEU A 75 10.31 10.27 10.51
C LEU A 75 11.40 11.04 11.26
N LEU A 76 11.25 12.36 11.29
CA LEU A 76 12.04 13.27 12.11
C LEU A 76 11.45 13.29 13.52
N GLU A 77 12.34 13.17 14.51
CA GLU A 77 12.01 13.27 15.94
C GLU A 77 10.84 12.36 16.37
N PRO A 78 10.90 11.04 16.09
CA PRO A 78 9.81 10.14 16.43
C PRO A 78 9.62 10.09 17.95
N ARG A 79 8.43 10.47 18.41
CA ARG A 79 8.03 10.43 19.83
C ARG A 79 6.93 9.41 20.04
N LEU A 80 6.87 8.83 21.24
CA LEU A 80 5.80 7.91 21.59
C LEU A 80 4.45 8.63 21.66
N CYS A 81 3.41 7.98 21.16
CA CYS A 81 2.04 8.47 21.20
C CYS A 81 1.08 7.28 21.38
N ALA A 82 0.10 7.41 22.28
CA ALA A 82 -0.95 6.40 22.39
C ALA A 82 -1.82 6.39 21.12
N VAL A 83 -2.24 5.21 20.66
CA VAL A 83 -3.13 5.07 19.50
C VAL A 83 -4.39 5.93 19.65
N GLY A 84 -5.00 5.94 20.84
CA GLY A 84 -6.19 6.74 21.11
C GLY A 84 -5.99 8.23 20.82
N ASN A 85 -4.82 8.78 21.15
CA ASN A 85 -4.51 10.19 20.89
C ASN A 85 -4.34 10.46 19.39
N ALA A 86 -3.69 9.53 18.66
CA ALA A 86 -3.54 9.65 17.21
C ALA A 86 -4.90 9.58 16.48
N LEU A 87 -5.82 8.73 16.95
CA LEU A 87 -7.16 8.62 16.39
C LEU A 87 -8.06 9.82 16.72
N SER A 88 -7.84 10.49 17.86
CA SER A 88 -8.57 11.70 18.23
C SER A 88 -8.21 12.93 17.37
N GLY A 89 -7.15 12.84 16.56
CA GLY A 89 -6.71 13.91 15.67
C GLY A 89 -5.21 14.09 15.76
N LEU A 90 -4.54 13.99 14.60
CA LEU A 90 -3.14 14.36 14.45
C LEU A 90 -3.06 15.77 13.86
N GLU A 91 -1.99 16.49 14.21
CA GLU A 91 -1.64 17.69 13.47
C GLU A 91 -1.37 17.32 12.00
N ALA A 92 -1.77 18.19 11.06
CA ALA A 92 -1.75 17.90 9.63
C ALA A 92 -0.34 17.62 9.06
N ASP A 93 0.72 17.99 9.78
CA ASP A 93 2.12 17.77 9.41
C ASP A 93 2.73 16.49 10.03
N LEU A 94 1.98 15.78 10.86
CA LEU A 94 2.43 14.57 11.55
C LEU A 94 1.95 13.29 10.85
N LEU A 95 2.81 12.28 10.89
CA LEU A 95 2.44 10.90 10.61
C LEU A 95 2.45 10.10 11.91
N PHE A 96 1.51 9.17 12.01
CA PHE A 96 1.46 8.17 13.07
C PHE A 96 1.86 6.80 12.54
N VAL A 97 2.58 6.04 13.36
CA VAL A 97 3.03 4.67 13.12
C VAL A 97 2.50 3.81 14.27
N SER A 98 1.58 2.91 13.96
CA SER A 98 0.88 2.11 14.98
C SER A 98 1.79 1.05 15.61
N PRO A 99 1.47 0.57 16.82
CA PRO A 99 1.93 -0.73 17.27
C PRO A 99 1.49 -1.83 16.27
N PRO A 100 2.18 -2.99 16.25
CA PRO A 100 1.87 -4.05 15.31
C PRO A 100 0.51 -4.68 15.59
N VAL A 101 -0.29 -4.83 14.54
CA VAL A 101 -1.58 -5.52 14.50
C VAL A 101 -1.46 -6.70 13.55
N ASN A 102 -1.58 -7.94 14.03
CA ASN A 102 -1.45 -9.15 13.22
C ASN A 102 -0.15 -9.21 12.37
N GLY A 103 0.94 -8.66 12.91
CA GLY A 103 2.23 -8.58 12.23
C GLY A 103 2.31 -7.53 11.13
N TRP A 104 1.44 -6.53 11.16
CA TRP A 104 1.44 -5.35 10.31
C TRP A 104 1.52 -4.09 11.15
N VAL A 105 2.29 -3.10 10.70
CA VAL A 105 2.37 -1.76 11.27
C VAL A 105 1.65 -0.81 10.33
N ILE A 106 0.73 -0.01 10.85
CA ILE A 106 -0.07 0.93 10.07
C ILE A 106 0.57 2.32 10.19
N VAL A 107 0.83 2.96 9.05
CA VAL A 107 1.28 4.34 8.94
C VAL A 107 0.14 5.18 8.38
N MET A 108 -0.24 6.26 9.06
CA MET A 108 -1.36 7.12 8.66
C MET A 108 -1.06 8.60 8.92
N GLY A 109 -1.68 9.46 8.12
CA GLY A 109 -1.58 10.93 8.24
C GLY A 109 -1.53 11.61 6.88
N ASP A 110 -1.89 12.88 6.84
CA ASP A 110 -2.12 13.65 5.60
C ASP A 110 -0.83 13.95 4.81
N ARG A 111 0.35 13.72 5.43
CA ARG A 111 1.65 13.91 4.78
C ARG A 111 2.13 12.72 3.96
N LEU A 112 1.40 11.59 3.98
CA LEU A 112 1.68 10.50 3.05
C LEU A 112 1.46 11.00 1.62
N PRO A 113 2.34 10.66 0.66
CA PRO A 113 2.17 11.10 -0.73
C PRO A 113 0.84 10.62 -1.31
N GLY A 114 -0.07 11.55 -1.57
CA GLY A 114 -1.34 11.28 -2.23
C GLY A 114 -1.14 11.13 -3.75
N PRO A 115 -1.90 10.22 -4.39
CA PRO A 115 -1.83 10.02 -5.84
C PRO A 115 -2.34 11.23 -6.65
N ASP A 116 -3.13 12.11 -6.01
CA ASP A 116 -3.74 13.30 -6.58
C ASP A 116 -2.74 14.43 -6.88
N SER A 117 -1.55 14.41 -6.27
CA SER A 117 -0.57 15.48 -6.39
C SER A 117 0.57 15.18 -7.36
N ASP A 118 1.21 14.00 -7.23
CA ASP A 118 2.34 13.57 -8.04
C ASP A 118 2.49 12.04 -7.92
N ILE A 119 2.10 11.34 -8.99
CA ILE A 119 2.13 9.88 -9.05
C ILE A 119 3.54 9.31 -9.01
N ASP A 120 4.52 9.99 -9.61
CA ASP A 120 5.93 9.57 -9.62
C ASP A 120 6.55 9.70 -8.23
N ARG A 121 6.17 10.73 -7.49
CA ARG A 121 6.56 10.87 -6.08
C ARG A 121 5.95 9.77 -5.23
N CYS A 122 4.68 9.43 -5.44
CA CYS A 122 4.03 8.31 -4.74
C CYS A 122 4.74 6.98 -5.06
N PHE A 123 4.97 6.68 -6.34
CA PHE A 123 5.71 5.51 -6.80
C PHE A 123 7.10 5.40 -6.14
N ARG A 124 7.90 6.48 -6.19
CA ARG A 124 9.24 6.52 -5.59
C ARG A 124 9.18 6.31 -4.08
N PHE A 125 8.24 6.97 -3.41
CA PHE A 125 8.06 6.79 -1.98
C PHE A 125 7.76 5.33 -1.61
N LEU A 126 6.82 4.68 -2.30
CA LEU A 126 6.44 3.29 -2.02
C LEU A 126 7.58 2.31 -2.31
N THR A 127 8.29 2.49 -3.42
CA THR A 127 9.41 1.62 -3.81
C THR A 127 10.62 1.80 -2.90
N GLU A 128 11.02 3.03 -2.58
CA GLU A 128 12.09 3.32 -1.60
C GLU A 128 11.74 2.81 -0.20
N THR A 129 10.47 2.96 0.22
CA THR A 129 10.03 2.43 1.52
C THR A 129 10.10 0.92 1.54
N SER A 130 9.57 0.26 0.51
CA SER A 130 9.60 -1.21 0.36
C SER A 130 11.01 -1.78 0.29
N GLU A 131 12.00 -1.04 -0.23
CA GLU A 131 13.40 -1.44 -0.14
C GLU A 131 13.88 -1.59 1.31
N ARG A 132 13.49 -0.65 2.17
CA ARG A 132 13.94 -0.59 3.57
C ARG A 132 13.18 -1.56 4.46
N VAL A 133 11.86 -1.68 4.26
CA VAL A 133 10.97 -2.47 5.15
C VAL A 133 10.45 -3.77 4.53
N GLY A 134 10.81 -4.08 3.28
CA GLY A 134 10.40 -5.29 2.57
C GLY A 134 9.03 -5.16 1.92
N HIS A 135 7.94 -5.31 2.68
CA HIS A 135 6.58 -5.42 2.13
C HIS A 135 5.70 -4.24 2.59
N VAL A 136 5.23 -3.49 1.60
CA VAL A 136 4.40 -2.30 1.75
C VAL A 136 3.10 -2.49 0.99
N GLN A 137 2.00 -2.11 1.63
CA GLN A 137 0.70 -1.94 0.99
C GLN A 137 0.19 -0.54 1.26
N TYR A 138 -0.36 0.10 0.24
CA TYR A 138 -0.79 1.48 0.27
C TYR A 138 -2.25 1.56 -0.14
N PHE A 139 -3.00 2.45 0.50
CA PHE A 139 -4.41 2.66 0.25
C PHE A 139 -4.74 4.15 0.36
N HIS A 140 -5.55 4.63 -0.58
CA HIS A 140 -6.09 5.98 -0.60
C HIS A 140 -7.55 5.94 -1.00
N GLY A 141 -8.41 6.65 -0.28
CA GLY A 141 -9.83 6.79 -0.59
C GLY A 141 -10.35 8.16 -0.22
N ASN A 142 -10.86 8.89 -1.22
CA ASN A 142 -11.52 10.16 -1.06
C ASN A 142 -12.95 10.10 -1.64
N PRO A 143 -13.97 9.82 -0.81
CA PRO A 143 -15.36 9.72 -1.27
C PRO A 143 -15.89 11.00 -1.91
N MET A 144 -15.36 12.18 -1.54
CA MET A 144 -15.84 13.47 -2.06
C MET A 144 -15.48 13.67 -3.54
N LEU A 145 -14.31 13.18 -3.96
CA LEU A 145 -13.82 13.30 -5.34
C LEU A 145 -13.87 11.98 -6.11
N GLY A 146 -14.22 10.88 -5.44
CA GLY A 146 -14.10 9.54 -6.00
C GLY A 146 -12.65 9.09 -6.21
N HIS A 147 -11.64 9.85 -5.78
CA HIS A 147 -10.24 9.45 -5.94
C HIS A 147 -9.95 8.25 -5.06
N HIS A 148 -9.27 7.26 -5.64
CA HIS A 148 -8.88 6.07 -4.90
C HIS A 148 -7.62 5.45 -5.46
N ALA A 149 -6.88 4.77 -4.59
CA ALA A 149 -5.71 4.02 -4.97
C ALA A 149 -5.48 2.84 -4.05
N TRP A 150 -4.87 1.81 -4.59
CA TRP A 150 -4.25 0.74 -3.83
C TRP A 150 -2.97 0.29 -4.52
N ALA A 151 -1.95 -0.03 -3.73
CA ALA A 151 -0.70 -0.58 -4.26
C ALA A 151 -0.08 -1.59 -3.31
N LYS A 152 0.59 -2.58 -3.86
CA LYS A 152 1.27 -3.67 -3.18
C LYS A 152 2.68 -3.78 -3.74
N VAL A 153 3.66 -3.45 -2.91
CA VAL A 153 5.07 -3.37 -3.29
C VAL A 153 5.90 -4.25 -2.35
N ILE A 154 6.71 -5.12 -2.93
CA ILE A 154 7.56 -6.06 -2.19
C ILE A 154 8.96 -5.98 -2.75
N GLU A 155 9.93 -5.64 -1.89
CA GLU A 155 11.36 -5.54 -2.24
C GLU A 155 11.57 -4.69 -3.51
N ARG A 156 10.97 -3.49 -3.55
CA ARG A 156 10.94 -2.56 -4.69
C ARG A 156 10.15 -3.01 -5.92
N GLN A 157 9.61 -4.23 -5.93
CA GLN A 157 8.78 -4.73 -7.03
C GLN A 157 7.32 -4.40 -6.78
N VAL A 158 6.73 -3.65 -7.71
CA VAL A 158 5.30 -3.38 -7.73
C VAL A 158 4.59 -4.64 -8.23
N LEU A 159 3.92 -5.35 -7.33
CA LEU A 159 3.16 -6.55 -7.69
C LEU A 159 1.78 -6.20 -8.25
N ARG A 160 1.16 -5.17 -7.67
CA ARG A 160 -0.11 -4.61 -8.10
C ARG A 160 -0.19 -3.15 -7.69
N ALA A 161 -0.61 -2.27 -8.59
CA ALA A 161 -0.95 -0.89 -8.26
C ALA A 161 -2.09 -0.43 -9.17
N TYR A 162 -3.03 0.30 -8.58
CA TYR A 162 -4.11 0.96 -9.29
C TYR A 162 -4.40 2.31 -8.64
N VAL A 163 -4.60 3.33 -9.46
CA VAL A 163 -4.85 4.71 -9.06
C VAL A 163 -5.85 5.33 -10.03
N TRP A 164 -6.90 5.91 -9.44
CA TRP A 164 -7.92 6.68 -10.12
C TRP A 164 -8.03 8.08 -9.50
N THR A 165 -7.87 9.11 -10.32
CA THR A 165 -8.00 10.52 -9.93
C THR A 165 -8.87 11.31 -10.92
N GLY A 166 -9.94 10.67 -11.41
CA GLY A 166 -10.74 11.13 -12.55
C GLY A 166 -10.37 10.41 -13.86
N GLU A 167 -9.15 9.90 -13.93
CA GLU A 167 -8.66 8.97 -14.95
C GLU A 167 -7.68 7.97 -14.31
N THR A 168 -7.35 6.90 -15.04
CA THR A 168 -6.35 5.92 -14.61
C THR A 168 -4.95 6.50 -14.76
N THR A 169 -4.33 6.90 -13.64
CA THR A 169 -2.96 7.48 -13.64
C THR A 169 -1.87 6.46 -13.35
N TRP A 170 -2.21 5.33 -12.73
CA TRP A 170 -1.31 4.20 -12.55
C TRP A 170 -2.11 2.91 -12.43
N ASN A 171 -1.86 1.97 -13.33
CA ASN A 171 -2.42 0.63 -13.38
C ASN A 171 -1.28 -0.35 -13.80
N GLN A 172 -0.82 -1.17 -12.86
CA GLN A 172 0.30 -2.06 -13.05
C GLN A 172 0.09 -3.39 -12.32
N GLY A 173 0.42 -4.50 -12.97
CA GLY A 173 0.28 -5.85 -12.42
C GLY A 173 -1.14 -6.40 -12.57
N GLU A 174 -1.26 -7.73 -12.46
CA GLU A 174 -2.53 -8.44 -12.63
C GLU A 174 -3.50 -8.16 -11.48
N THR A 175 -4.79 -8.05 -11.79
CA THR A 175 -5.87 -7.94 -10.80
C THR A 175 -5.77 -9.07 -9.77
N SER A 176 -5.64 -8.69 -8.50
CA SER A 176 -5.50 -9.62 -7.38
C SER A 176 -6.80 -10.36 -7.07
N ILE A 177 -6.66 -11.46 -6.33
CA ILE A 177 -7.82 -12.21 -5.81
C ILE A 177 -8.61 -11.34 -4.83
N GLY A 178 -7.93 -10.51 -4.03
CA GLY A 178 -8.56 -9.54 -3.15
C GLY A 178 -9.44 -8.54 -3.91
N GLU A 179 -8.93 -7.96 -5.00
CA GLU A 179 -9.72 -7.08 -5.87
C GLU A 179 -10.98 -7.78 -6.39
N GLN A 180 -10.84 -8.99 -6.94
CA GLN A 180 -11.97 -9.77 -7.44
C GLN A 180 -13.01 -10.08 -6.34
N LYS A 181 -12.56 -10.46 -5.14
CA LYS A 181 -13.45 -10.78 -4.00
C LYS A 181 -14.17 -9.56 -3.44
N CYS A 182 -13.55 -8.39 -3.53
CA CYS A 182 -14.14 -7.11 -3.16
C CYS A 182 -15.05 -6.54 -4.26
N GLY A 183 -15.03 -7.10 -5.47
CA GLY A 183 -15.69 -6.49 -6.62
C GLY A 183 -15.06 -5.16 -7.01
N MET A 184 -13.74 -5.03 -6.84
CA MET A 184 -13.00 -3.86 -7.31
C MET A 184 -12.97 -3.84 -8.83
N HIS A 185 -13.12 -2.65 -9.40
CA HIS A 185 -12.99 -2.41 -10.83
C HIS A 185 -11.76 -1.54 -11.12
N SER A 186 -11.01 -1.89 -12.15
CA SER A 186 -9.89 -1.07 -12.61
C SER A 186 -10.09 -0.74 -14.08
N PHE A 187 -10.20 0.55 -14.37
CA PHE A 187 -10.27 1.02 -15.75
C PHE A 187 -8.90 0.92 -16.40
N ASP A 188 -8.89 0.64 -17.71
CA ASP A 188 -7.66 0.70 -18.49
C ASP A 188 -7.23 2.16 -18.70
N TYR A 189 -5.98 2.34 -19.11
CA TYR A 189 -5.48 3.66 -19.48
C TYR A 189 -6.20 4.15 -20.72
N PHE A 190 -6.64 5.40 -20.70
CA PHE A 190 -7.34 6.02 -21.83
C PHE A 190 -8.58 5.24 -22.28
N ALA A 191 -9.25 4.53 -21.37
CA ALA A 191 -10.54 3.92 -21.68
C ALA A 191 -11.48 5.03 -22.16
N ASP A 192 -12.07 4.86 -23.35
CA ASP A 192 -12.97 5.85 -23.93
C ASP A 192 -14.23 5.95 -23.05
N ASP A 193 -14.57 7.16 -22.60
CA ASP A 193 -15.77 7.47 -21.81
C ASP A 193 -17.09 7.15 -22.55
N ASP A 194 -17.01 6.71 -23.80
CA ASP A 194 -18.16 6.47 -24.68
C ASP A 194 -18.89 5.14 -24.39
N GLU A 195 -18.26 4.17 -23.70
CA GLU A 195 -18.88 2.86 -23.41
C GLU A 195 -19.74 2.85 -22.13
N GLU A 196 -19.42 3.68 -21.13
CA GLU A 196 -20.12 3.73 -19.85
C GLU A 196 -20.87 5.05 -19.67
N SER A 197 -22.13 4.99 -19.22
CA SER A 197 -22.80 6.23 -18.82
C SER A 197 -22.11 6.85 -17.61
N ALA A 198 -22.07 8.19 -17.53
CA ALA A 198 -21.48 8.90 -16.39
C ALA A 198 -22.02 8.44 -15.01
N TYR A 199 -23.27 7.94 -14.96
CA TYR A 199 -23.86 7.37 -13.76
C TYR A 199 -23.26 6.00 -13.37
N GLN A 200 -23.02 5.13 -14.36
CA GLN A 200 -22.37 3.83 -14.13
C GLN A 200 -20.93 4.01 -13.64
N LEU A 201 -20.19 4.91 -14.27
CA LEU A 201 -18.84 5.27 -13.86
C LEU A 201 -18.81 5.75 -12.40
N TRP A 202 -19.72 6.66 -12.04
CA TRP A 202 -19.84 7.15 -10.66
C TRP A 202 -20.12 6.03 -9.66
N GLU A 203 -21.00 5.10 -9.99
CA GLU A 203 -21.36 3.98 -9.11
C GLU A 203 -20.19 3.01 -8.89
N ILE A 204 -19.43 2.72 -9.96
CA ILE A 204 -18.21 1.89 -9.88
C ILE A 204 -17.15 2.58 -9.02
N VAL A 205 -16.91 3.87 -9.25
CA VAL A 205 -15.95 4.67 -8.47
C VAL A 205 -16.35 4.73 -6.99
N ARG A 206 -17.64 4.94 -6.70
CA ARG A 206 -18.18 4.91 -5.32
C ARG A 206 -17.94 3.55 -4.68
N GLN A 207 -18.24 2.46 -5.39
CA GLN A 207 -18.05 1.10 -4.90
C GLN A 207 -16.57 0.83 -4.56
N ASN A 208 -15.63 1.23 -5.43
CA ASN A 208 -14.20 1.06 -5.15
C ASN A 208 -13.77 1.74 -3.85
N VAL A 209 -14.21 2.98 -3.62
CA VAL A 209 -13.92 3.72 -2.38
C VAL A 209 -14.51 3.01 -1.16
N GLU A 210 -15.74 2.49 -1.26
CA GLU A 210 -16.42 1.77 -0.18
C GLU A 210 -15.79 0.41 0.14
N GLN A 211 -15.24 -0.27 -0.86
CA GLN A 211 -14.62 -1.59 -0.71
C GLN A 211 -13.14 -1.53 -0.32
N LEU A 212 -12.51 -0.34 -0.32
CA LEU A 212 -11.09 -0.17 0.02
C LEU A 212 -10.73 -0.76 1.40
N PRO A 213 -11.53 -0.57 2.46
CA PRO A 213 -11.39 -1.27 3.73
C PRO A 213 -11.34 -2.80 3.64
N LEU A 214 -12.22 -3.38 2.83
CA LEU A 214 -12.32 -4.81 2.66
C LEU A 214 -11.08 -5.33 1.93
N LEU A 215 -10.62 -4.62 0.90
CA LEU A 215 -9.39 -4.95 0.19
C LEU A 215 -8.18 -4.90 1.13
N ALA A 216 -8.06 -3.83 1.92
CA ALA A 216 -6.96 -3.67 2.88
C ALA A 216 -6.95 -4.77 3.93
N SER A 217 -8.13 -5.17 4.41
CA SER A 217 -8.24 -6.34 5.27
C SER A 217 -7.72 -7.59 4.56
N ILE A 218 -8.20 -7.91 3.34
CA ILE A 218 -7.77 -9.11 2.60
C ILE A 218 -6.25 -9.14 2.40
N TRP A 219 -5.65 -8.00 2.06
CA TRP A 219 -4.21 -7.93 1.79
C TRP A 219 -3.34 -7.85 3.05
N SER A 220 -3.81 -7.20 4.11
CA SER A 220 -3.04 -6.97 5.34
C SER A 220 -3.91 -6.71 6.58
N VAL A 221 -4.27 -5.45 6.81
CA VAL A 221 -4.97 -4.96 7.98
C VAL A 221 -5.72 -3.68 7.65
N ASP A 222 -6.92 -3.59 8.23
CA ASP A 222 -7.76 -2.41 8.17
C ASP A 222 -7.45 -1.47 9.37
N PRO A 223 -7.27 -0.15 9.14
CA PRO A 223 -7.08 0.83 10.22
C PRO A 223 -8.13 0.81 11.33
N VAL A 224 -9.35 0.34 11.07
CA VAL A 224 -10.40 0.18 12.10
C VAL A 224 -9.95 -0.76 13.24
N ALA A 225 -8.98 -1.63 12.98
CA ALA A 225 -8.39 -2.49 14.02
C ALA A 225 -7.67 -1.68 15.12
N LEU A 226 -7.33 -0.42 14.88
CA LEU A 226 -6.76 0.48 15.88
C LEU A 226 -7.80 1.04 16.86
N GLU A 227 -9.08 0.97 16.51
CA GLU A 227 -10.18 1.45 17.38
C GLU A 227 -10.50 0.49 18.52
N ASP A 228 -10.04 -0.76 18.44
CA ASP A 228 -10.15 -1.74 19.53
C ASP A 228 -9.61 -1.16 20.84
N GLU A 229 -10.37 -1.28 21.93
CA GLU A 229 -10.01 -0.71 23.23
C GLU A 229 -8.63 -1.17 23.72
N ALA A 230 -8.28 -2.43 23.46
CA ALA A 230 -6.97 -2.98 23.82
C ALA A 230 -5.83 -2.39 22.96
N MET A 231 -6.14 -1.84 21.78
CA MET A 231 -5.18 -1.15 20.93
C MET A 231 -5.02 0.32 21.30
N ARG A 232 -6.08 1.01 21.74
CA ARG A 232 -6.06 2.46 22.02
C ARG A 232 -5.02 2.88 23.06
N THR A 233 -4.71 2.02 24.02
CA THR A 233 -3.71 2.28 25.08
C THR A 233 -2.28 1.91 24.67
N LYS A 234 -2.10 1.16 23.58
CA LYS A 234 -0.77 0.73 23.15
C LYS A 234 0.02 1.90 22.56
N PRO A 235 1.35 1.94 22.81
CA PRO A 235 2.21 2.98 22.26
C PRO A 235 2.45 2.75 20.76
N GLY A 236 2.29 3.80 19.98
CA GLY A 236 2.84 3.95 18.63
C GLY A 236 3.86 5.09 18.60
N TRP A 237 4.26 5.49 17.40
CA TRP A 237 5.18 6.59 17.16
C TRP A 237 4.50 7.69 16.35
N VAL A 238 4.83 8.94 16.64
CA VAL A 238 4.40 10.09 15.84
C VAL A 238 5.63 10.94 15.51
N GLY A 239 5.67 11.48 14.30
CA GLY A 239 6.79 12.31 13.85
C GLY A 239 6.48 13.01 12.54
N ARG A 240 7.36 13.95 12.17
CA ARG A 240 7.22 14.71 10.92
C ARG A 240 7.92 13.99 9.78
N MET A 241 7.34 14.06 8.57
CA MET A 241 8.06 13.71 7.36
C MET A 241 9.04 14.83 6.98
N PRO A 242 10.28 14.52 6.55
CA PRO A 242 11.21 15.52 6.05
C PRO A 242 10.59 16.22 4.83
N VAL A 243 10.58 17.56 4.88
CA VAL A 243 10.21 18.37 3.73
C VAL A 243 11.37 18.29 2.73
N ARG A 244 11.29 17.40 1.74
CA ARG A 244 12.18 17.50 0.57
C ARG A 244 11.82 18.81 -0.14
N ARG A 245 12.73 19.79 -0.10
CA ARG A 245 12.65 20.99 -0.96
C ARG A 245 12.53 20.47 -2.39
N SER A 246 11.43 20.79 -3.06
CA SER A 246 11.36 20.65 -4.51
C SER A 246 12.44 21.58 -5.08
N GLU A 247 13.49 21.01 -5.67
CA GLU A 247 14.35 21.77 -6.56
C GLU A 247 13.45 22.21 -7.71
N LYS A 248 13.22 23.52 -7.81
CA LYS A 248 12.59 24.12 -8.97
C LYS A 248 13.48 23.78 -10.17
N SER A 249 13.02 22.86 -11.02
CA SER A 249 13.50 22.77 -12.39
C SER A 249 12.99 23.95 -13.20
#